data_AF-A0A6J4H4Q3-F1
#
_entry.id   AF-A0A6J4H4Q3-F1
#
_cell.length_a   1.000
_cell.length_b   1.000
_cell.length_c   1.000
_cell.angle_alpha   90.00
_cell.angle_beta   90.00
_cell.angle_gamma   90.00
#
_symmetry.space_group_name_H-M   'P 1'
#
loop_
_entity.id
_entity.type
_entity.pdbx_description
1 polymer ?
#
loop_
_entity_poly.entity_id
_entity_poly.type
_entity_poly.pdbx_seq_one_letter_code
_entity_poly.pdbx_strand_id
1 'polypeptide(L)'
;MSDLLRDSVFYWTFSSTTGDAYTGYTVADTVSLGGLPVGALLPSPYGPAFGAYTVTNIVNYEVDLSAHFGIGYYAEGATVLSSYYDANTARSLPTYYGSQGIPTTYGGLGEEFDFVPVPFFGIPGAQPGGYFEVGYGGYYLIA
;
A
#
# COMPACT_ATOMS: atom_id res chain seq x y z
N MET A 1 3.46 13.10 15.05
CA MET A 1 3.20 13.26 16.50
C MET A 1 2.15 12.21 16.79
N SER A 2 2.42 11.24 17.67
CA SER A 2 1.42 10.25 18.07
C SER A 2 0.27 11.01 18.72
N ASP A 3 -0.94 10.80 18.22
CA ASP A 3 -2.13 11.18 18.95
C ASP A 3 -2.60 9.96 19.78
N LEU A 4 -3.39 10.18 20.83
CA LEU A 4 -3.79 9.09 21.73
C LEU A 4 -4.99 8.27 21.21
N LEU A 5 -5.31 8.38 19.91
CA LEU A 5 -6.41 7.63 19.32
C LEU A 5 -6.02 6.17 19.14
N ARG A 6 -7.05 5.33 19.05
CA ARG A 6 -6.87 3.90 18.81
C ARG A 6 -6.55 3.69 17.35
N ASP A 7 -5.61 2.79 17.05
CA ASP A 7 -5.25 2.49 15.67
C ASP A 7 -5.95 1.25 15.11
N SER A 8 -6.01 1.22 13.79
CA SER A 8 -6.43 0.06 13.02
C SER A 8 -5.43 -0.21 11.88
N VAL A 9 -5.32 -1.49 11.51
CA VAL A 9 -4.62 -1.92 10.31
C VAL A 9 -5.66 -2.18 9.23
N PHE A 10 -5.59 -1.39 8.15
CA PHE A 10 -6.49 -1.46 7.01
C PHE A 10 -5.80 -2.22 5.89
N TYR A 11 -6.29 -3.41 5.58
CA TYR A 11 -5.84 -4.16 4.41
C TYR A 11 -6.61 -3.72 3.18
N TRP A 12 -5.92 -3.63 2.06
CA TRP A 12 -6.50 -3.10 0.84
C TRP A 12 -5.95 -3.79 -0.41
N THR A 13 -6.74 -3.70 -1.48
CA THR A 13 -6.33 -4.02 -2.84
C THR A 13 -6.54 -2.79 -3.70
N PHE A 14 -5.47 -2.28 -4.31
CA PHE A 14 -5.60 -1.32 -5.39
C PHE A 14 -5.80 -2.07 -6.71
N SER A 15 -6.81 -1.69 -7.49
CA SER A 15 -7.04 -2.22 -8.83
C SER A 15 -6.84 -1.12 -9.86
N SER A 16 -5.84 -1.28 -10.72
CA SER A 16 -5.54 -0.37 -11.82
C SER A 16 -6.53 -0.54 -12.97
N THR A 17 -6.79 0.53 -13.71
CA THR A 17 -7.54 0.46 -14.97
C THR A 17 -6.81 -0.33 -16.07
N THR A 18 -5.51 -0.57 -15.91
CA THR A 18 -4.70 -1.42 -16.80
C THR A 18 -4.87 -2.92 -16.53
N GLY A 19 -5.58 -3.29 -15.46
CA GLY A 19 -5.76 -4.68 -15.02
C GLY A 19 -4.77 -5.12 -13.94
N ASP A 20 -3.67 -4.38 -13.77
CA ASP A 20 -2.70 -4.61 -12.71
C ASP A 20 -3.32 -4.36 -11.32
N ALA A 21 -2.76 -4.96 -10.29
CA ALA A 21 -3.23 -4.73 -8.92
C ALA A 21 -2.09 -4.70 -7.90
N TYR A 22 -2.30 -3.96 -6.82
CA TYR A 22 -1.42 -3.96 -5.65
C TYR A 22 -2.21 -4.42 -4.43
N THR A 23 -1.55 -5.09 -3.50
CA THR A 23 -2.17 -5.40 -2.20
C THR A 23 -1.23 -4.99 -1.08
N GLY A 24 -1.82 -4.57 0.03
CA GLY A 24 -1.04 -4.07 1.15
C GLY A 24 -1.90 -3.80 2.37
N TYR A 25 -1.29 -3.12 3.33
CA TYR A 25 -2.01 -2.56 4.46
C TYR A 25 -1.43 -1.22 4.87
N THR A 26 -2.26 -0.44 5.56
CA THR A 26 -1.90 0.86 6.13
C THR A 26 -2.33 0.91 7.59
N VAL A 27 -1.47 1.44 8.44
CA VAL A 27 -1.79 1.78 9.84
C VAL A 27 -2.36 3.20 9.86
N ALA A 28 -3.51 3.38 10.49
CA ALA A 28 -4.11 4.70 10.70
C ALA A 28 -5.05 4.63 11.91
N ASP A 29 -5.51 5.79 12.39
CA ASP A 29 -6.53 5.79 13.43
C ASP A 29 -7.76 4.98 13.01
N THR A 30 -8.33 4.30 14.00
CA THR A 30 -9.64 3.65 13.92
C THR A 30 -10.71 4.64 13.46
N VAL A 31 -10.56 5.94 13.73
CA VAL A 31 -11.54 6.95 13.28
C VAL A 31 -11.22 7.56 11.91
N SER A 32 -9.98 7.46 11.45
CA SER A 32 -9.50 8.06 10.20
C SER A 32 -10.03 7.31 8.98
N LEU A 33 -9.81 5.99 8.95
CA LEU A 33 -10.41 5.10 7.94
C LEU A 33 -11.57 4.27 8.50
N GLY A 34 -11.74 4.15 9.83
CA GLY A 34 -12.66 3.15 10.40
C GLY A 34 -14.14 3.54 10.52
N GLY A 35 -14.58 4.53 9.74
CA GLY A 35 -15.98 4.57 9.28
C GLY A 35 -16.23 3.70 8.04
N LEU A 36 -15.18 3.26 7.35
CA LEU A 36 -15.30 2.49 6.12
C LEU A 36 -15.57 1.02 6.44
N PRO A 37 -16.62 0.42 5.88
CA PRO A 37 -16.80 -1.02 5.96
C PRO A 37 -15.76 -1.75 5.09
N VAL A 38 -15.50 -3.02 5.40
CA VAL A 38 -14.88 -3.92 4.42
C VAL A 38 -15.71 -3.91 3.13
N GLY A 39 -15.04 -3.83 1.98
CA GLY A 39 -15.63 -3.62 0.66
C GLY A 39 -15.80 -2.16 0.26
N ALA A 40 -15.45 -1.20 1.13
CA ALA A 40 -15.43 0.20 0.76
C ALA A 40 -14.45 0.46 -0.39
N LEU A 41 -14.87 1.28 -1.35
CA LEU A 41 -14.06 1.74 -2.46
C LEU A 41 -13.57 3.16 -2.20
N LEU A 42 -12.26 3.35 -2.27
CA LEU A 42 -11.62 4.65 -2.19
C LEU A 42 -11.03 5.01 -3.56
N PRO A 43 -11.36 6.18 -4.11
CA PRO A 43 -10.80 6.60 -5.39
C PRO A 43 -9.28 6.78 -5.27
N SER A 44 -8.55 6.50 -6.36
CA SER A 44 -7.14 6.85 -6.43
C SER A 44 -6.95 8.36 -6.21
N PRO A 45 -5.97 8.81 -5.39
CA PRO A 45 -5.66 10.22 -5.24
C PRO A 45 -5.15 10.87 -6.54
N TYR A 46 -4.71 10.06 -7.50
CA TYR A 46 -4.30 10.49 -8.84
C TYR A 46 -5.48 10.61 -9.82
N GLY A 47 -6.69 10.25 -9.38
CA GLY A 47 -7.93 10.33 -10.14
C GLY A 47 -8.45 8.97 -10.61
N PRO A 48 -9.74 8.90 -10.99
CA PRO A 48 -10.44 7.63 -11.28
C PRO A 48 -9.89 6.87 -12.49
N ALA A 49 -9.16 7.55 -13.38
CA ALA A 49 -8.52 6.94 -14.54
C ALA A 49 -7.38 5.99 -14.16
N PHE A 50 -6.84 6.10 -12.94
CA PHE A 50 -5.75 5.25 -12.47
C PHE A 50 -6.25 3.99 -11.78
N GLY A 51 -7.39 4.06 -11.07
CA GLY A 51 -7.96 2.92 -10.36
C GLY A 51 -8.60 3.30 -9.03
N ALA A 52 -8.80 2.30 -8.19
CA ALA A 52 -9.38 2.46 -6.86
C ALA A 52 -8.83 1.44 -5.86
N TYR A 53 -8.80 1.83 -4.59
CA TYR A 53 -8.53 0.93 -3.47
C TYR A 53 -9.84 0.31 -3.00
N THR A 54 -9.83 -0.99 -2.74
CA THR A 54 -10.88 -1.69 -2.01
C THR A 54 -10.34 -2.07 -0.65
N VAL A 55 -11.04 -1.70 0.42
CA VAL A 55 -10.72 -2.19 1.76
C VAL A 55 -11.11 -3.65 1.87
N THR A 56 -10.16 -4.54 2.10
CA THR A 56 -10.36 -6.01 2.10
C THR A 56 -10.48 -6.59 3.50
N ASN A 57 -9.86 -5.96 4.49
CA ASN A 57 -9.98 -6.34 5.89
C ASN A 57 -9.61 -5.16 6.79
N ILE A 58 -10.10 -5.16 8.04
CA ILE A 58 -9.77 -4.17 9.05
C ILE A 58 -9.50 -4.90 10.36
N VAL A 59 -8.33 -4.65 10.95
CA VAL A 59 -7.98 -5.14 12.28
C VAL A 59 -7.92 -3.94 13.21
N ASN A 60 -8.87 -3.85 14.14
CA ASN A 60 -8.93 -2.78 15.13
C ASN A 60 -8.11 -3.12 16.36
N TYR A 61 -7.40 -2.13 16.89
CA TYR A 61 -6.67 -2.25 18.15
C TYR A 61 -7.29 -1.32 19.20
N GLU A 62 -7.15 -1.69 20.47
CA GLU A 62 -7.68 -0.89 21.59
C GLU A 62 -6.71 0.19 22.08
N VAL A 63 -5.58 0.36 21.39
CA VAL A 63 -4.47 1.25 21.75
C VAL A 63 -3.98 2.01 20.52
N ASP A 64 -3.35 3.16 20.74
CA ASP A 64 -2.42 3.77 19.78
C ASP A 64 -1.23 2.79 19.61
N LEU A 65 -1.09 2.21 18.43
CA LEU A 65 -0.04 1.25 18.13
C LEU A 65 1.34 1.91 18.12
N SER A 66 1.41 3.17 17.68
CA SER A 66 2.64 3.93 17.58
C SER A 66 3.21 4.28 18.96
N ALA A 67 2.36 4.69 19.90
CA ALA A 67 2.74 4.91 21.30
C ALA A 67 2.99 3.61 22.07
N HIS A 68 2.27 2.52 21.75
CA HIS A 68 2.34 1.27 22.52
C HIS A 68 3.55 0.40 22.15
N PHE A 69 3.80 0.20 20.84
CA PHE A 69 4.86 -0.69 20.37
C PHE A 69 6.16 0.05 20.01
N GLY A 70 6.10 1.36 19.84
CA GLY A 70 7.26 2.23 19.63
C GLY A 70 7.90 2.04 18.25
N ILE A 71 7.66 3.03 17.37
CA ILE A 71 8.30 3.32 16.06
C ILE A 71 8.37 2.19 15.01
N GLY A 72 8.34 2.59 13.74
CA GLY A 72 8.47 1.69 12.59
C GLY A 72 7.13 1.17 12.08
N TYR A 73 7.00 -0.14 11.92
CA TYR A 73 5.85 -0.84 11.30
C TYR A 73 4.46 -0.40 11.78
N TYR A 74 4.38 0.05 13.02
CA TYR A 74 3.15 0.39 13.74
C TYR A 74 2.94 1.91 13.87
N ALA A 75 3.76 2.72 13.21
CA ALA A 75 3.53 4.14 13.14
C ALA A 75 2.29 4.45 12.28
N GLU A 76 1.50 5.42 12.70
CA GLU A 76 0.43 5.96 11.85
C GLU A 76 0.98 6.38 10.48
N GLY A 77 0.21 6.10 9.44
CA GLY A 77 0.60 6.31 8.05
C GLY A 77 1.59 5.30 7.49
N ALA A 78 2.10 4.36 8.31
CA ALA A 78 2.92 3.26 7.82
C ALA A 78 2.10 2.41 6.83
N THR A 79 2.48 2.47 5.57
CA THR A 79 1.88 1.68 4.50
C THR A 79 2.89 0.69 3.98
N VAL A 80 2.45 -0.55 3.78
CA VAL A 80 3.28 -1.63 3.26
C VAL A 80 2.58 -2.19 2.03
N LEU A 81 3.28 -2.11 0.91
CA LEU A 81 2.88 -2.75 -0.33
C LEU A 81 3.48 -4.16 -0.32
N SER A 82 2.65 -5.19 -0.36
CA SER A 82 3.02 -6.58 -0.08
C SER A 82 3.13 -7.46 -1.32
N SER A 83 2.30 -7.19 -2.33
CA SER A 83 2.40 -7.87 -3.62
C SER A 83 1.86 -7.01 -4.76
N TYR A 84 2.37 -7.29 -5.94
CA TYR A 84 1.95 -6.73 -7.20
C TYR A 84 1.45 -7.85 -8.11
N TYR A 85 0.32 -7.65 -8.76
CA TYR A 85 -0.22 -8.51 -9.80
C TYR A 85 -0.07 -7.81 -11.15
N ASP A 86 0.68 -8.44 -12.06
CA ASP A 86 0.82 -8.03 -13.46
C ASP A 86 -0.22 -8.75 -14.31
N ALA A 87 -1.16 -7.99 -14.89
CA ALA A 87 -2.20 -8.55 -15.72
C ALA A 87 -1.69 -9.08 -17.06
N ASN A 88 -0.58 -8.57 -17.58
CA ASN A 88 -0.03 -9.01 -18.86
C ASN A 88 0.54 -10.42 -18.77
N THR A 89 1.18 -10.74 -17.65
CA THR A 89 1.77 -12.06 -17.41
C THR A 89 0.90 -12.96 -16.53
N ALA A 90 -0.20 -12.43 -15.97
CA ALA A 90 -1.09 -13.09 -15.01
C ALA A 90 -0.32 -13.66 -13.79
N ARG A 91 0.59 -12.86 -13.24
CA ARG A 91 1.48 -13.27 -12.14
C ARG A 91 1.41 -12.31 -10.97
N SER A 92 1.41 -12.88 -9.78
CA SER A 92 1.68 -12.16 -8.54
C SER A 92 3.17 -12.23 -8.21
N LEU A 93 3.76 -11.09 -7.93
CA LEU A 93 5.15 -10.90 -7.58
C LEU A 93 5.24 -10.32 -6.15
N PRO A 94 6.14 -10.85 -5.31
CA PRO A 94 6.44 -10.21 -4.03
C PRO A 94 7.17 -8.90 -4.28
N THR A 95 6.96 -7.95 -3.39
CA THR A 95 7.60 -6.63 -3.46
C THR A 95 8.78 -6.55 -2.50
N TYR A 96 9.72 -5.66 -2.77
CA TYR A 96 11.02 -5.65 -2.10
C TYR A 96 10.88 -5.28 -0.62
N TYR A 97 10.29 -4.13 -0.29
CA TYR A 97 10.08 -3.73 1.10
C TYR A 97 9.00 -4.58 1.77
N GLY A 98 7.93 -4.91 1.03
CA GLY A 98 6.87 -5.81 1.50
C GLY A 98 7.37 -7.17 1.96
N SER A 99 8.29 -7.80 1.22
CA SER A 99 8.90 -9.09 1.58
C SER A 99 9.73 -9.06 2.86
N GLN A 100 10.15 -7.87 3.29
CA GLN A 100 10.92 -7.64 4.51
C GLN A 100 10.03 -7.14 5.66
N GLY A 101 8.73 -6.91 5.40
CA GLY A 101 7.81 -6.29 6.34
C GLY A 101 8.19 -4.84 6.66
N ILE A 102 8.79 -4.12 5.72
CA ILE A 102 9.21 -2.73 5.90
C ILE A 102 8.17 -1.81 5.26
N PRO A 103 7.68 -0.76 5.94
CA PRO A 103 6.83 0.25 5.33
C PRO A 103 7.50 0.92 4.14
N THR A 104 6.76 1.02 3.05
CA THR A 104 7.16 1.72 1.82
C THR A 104 7.02 3.23 1.97
N THR A 105 6.09 3.67 2.81
CA THR A 105 5.88 5.08 3.17
C THR A 105 5.32 5.18 4.59
N TYR A 106 5.43 6.37 5.17
CA TYR A 106 4.75 6.78 6.41
C TYR A 106 3.69 7.86 6.15
N GLY A 107 3.41 8.20 4.89
CA GLY A 107 2.42 9.21 4.50
C GLY A 107 0.99 8.69 4.37
N GLY A 108 0.78 7.38 4.56
CA GLY A 108 -0.55 6.75 4.48
C GLY A 108 -0.86 6.14 3.12
N LEU A 109 -2.15 5.89 2.89
CA LEU A 109 -2.65 5.19 1.70
C LEU A 109 -2.62 6.12 0.48
N GLY A 110 -2.08 5.64 -0.63
CA GLY A 110 -1.93 6.38 -1.88
C GLY A 110 -0.56 7.01 -2.11
N GLU A 111 0.33 6.91 -1.13
CA GLU A 111 1.72 7.37 -1.21
C GLU A 111 2.72 6.20 -1.27
N GLU A 112 2.23 4.97 -1.39
CA GLU A 112 3.09 3.79 -1.39
C GLU A 112 3.88 3.61 -2.68
N PHE A 113 5.14 3.20 -2.49
CA PHE A 113 6.11 2.98 -3.55
C PHE A 113 7.03 1.81 -3.19
N ASP A 114 7.15 0.82 -4.06
CA ASP A 114 8.03 -0.34 -3.86
C ASP A 114 8.63 -0.79 -5.19
N PHE A 115 9.34 -1.90 -5.15
CA PHE A 115 9.97 -2.53 -6.29
C PHE A 115 9.59 -3.99 -6.36
N VAL A 116 9.34 -4.52 -7.56
CA VAL A 116 9.32 -5.97 -7.79
C VAL A 116 10.61 -6.40 -8.45
N PRO A 117 11.22 -7.51 -8.01
CA PRO A 117 12.34 -8.09 -8.74
C PRO A 117 11.85 -8.55 -10.10
N VAL A 118 12.54 -8.17 -11.18
CA VAL A 118 12.20 -8.72 -12.50
C VAL A 118 12.69 -10.16 -12.53
N PRO A 119 11.82 -11.18 -12.68
CA PRO A 119 12.29 -12.47 -13.11
C PRO A 119 12.92 -12.28 -14.51
N PHE A 120 13.92 -13.10 -14.81
CA PHE A 120 14.77 -13.03 -16.02
C PHE A 120 14.02 -13.03 -17.38
N PHE A 121 12.69 -13.10 -17.38
CA PHE A 121 11.82 -13.03 -18.56
C PHE A 121 10.49 -12.30 -18.27
N GLY A 122 10.09 -11.41 -19.18
CA GLY A 122 8.67 -11.21 -19.50
C GLY A 122 8.03 -9.86 -19.18
N ILE A 123 8.68 -8.93 -18.49
CA ILE A 123 8.14 -7.57 -18.28
C ILE A 123 8.70 -6.63 -19.38
N PRO A 124 7.85 -6.12 -20.31
CA PRO A 124 8.31 -5.18 -21.34
C PRO A 124 8.95 -3.93 -20.71
N GLY A 125 10.21 -3.65 -21.05
CA GLY A 125 10.95 -2.47 -20.56
C GLY A 125 11.84 -2.71 -19.33
N ALA A 126 11.80 -3.89 -18.71
CA ALA A 126 12.61 -4.18 -17.54
C ALA A 126 13.95 -4.86 -17.91
N GLN A 127 15.06 -4.40 -17.32
CA GLN A 127 16.39 -4.98 -17.54
C GLN A 127 16.53 -6.31 -16.77
N PRO A 128 17.11 -7.37 -17.38
CA PRO A 128 17.36 -8.64 -16.69
C PRO A 128 18.23 -8.43 -15.44
N GLY A 129 17.79 -8.96 -14.30
CA GLY A 129 18.49 -8.81 -13.01
C GLY A 129 18.28 -7.47 -12.31
N GLY A 130 17.34 -6.65 -12.78
CA GLY A 130 16.97 -5.37 -12.17
C GLY A 130 15.80 -5.46 -11.20
N TYR A 131 15.27 -4.28 -10.90
CA TYR A 131 14.01 -4.10 -10.18
C TYR A 131 13.09 -3.25 -11.07
N PHE A 132 11.80 -3.58 -11.10
CA PHE A 132 10.76 -2.77 -11.71
C PHE A 132 10.01 -2.02 -10.60
N GLU A 133 9.83 -0.73 -10.79
CA GLU A 133 9.12 0.15 -9.85
C GLU A 133 7.62 -0.15 -9.86
N VAL A 134 7.02 -0.31 -8.68
CA VAL A 134 5.59 -0.56 -8.50
C VAL A 134 5.02 0.32 -7.42
N GLY A 135 3.76 0.70 -7.57
CA GLY A 135 3.11 1.67 -6.70
C GLY A 135 3.02 3.05 -7.35
N TYR A 136 2.47 4.00 -6.60
CA TYR A 136 2.28 5.36 -7.08
C TYR A 136 3.29 6.28 -6.39
N GLY A 137 4.49 6.35 -6.96
CA GLY A 137 5.52 7.31 -6.57
C GLY A 137 5.22 8.69 -7.15
N GLY A 138 5.07 9.68 -6.26
CA GLY A 138 4.69 11.04 -6.59
C GLY A 138 5.62 11.74 -7.60
N TYR A 139 5.01 12.24 -8.68
CA TYR A 139 5.42 13.54 -9.20
C TYR A 139 4.84 14.59 -8.24
N TYR A 140 5.73 15.34 -7.61
CA TYR A 140 5.47 16.53 -6.78
C TYR A 140 4.05 17.12 -6.92
N LEU A 141 3.24 17.00 -5.87
CA LEU A 141 2.20 17.98 -5.60
C LEU A 141 2.58 18.76 -4.35
N ILE A 142 2.98 19.99 -4.64
CA ILE A 142 3.09 21.13 -3.76
C ILE A 142 1.86 21.21 -2.86
N ALA A 143 2.09 21.35 -1.55
CA ALA A 143 1.37 22.30 -0.72
C ALA A 143 2.40 23.21 -0.06
#